data_AF-A0A3B1KH56-F1
#
_entry.id   AF-A0A3B1KH56-F1
#
_cell.length_a   1.000
_cell.length_b   1.000
_cell.length_c   1.000
_cell.angle_alpha   90.00
_cell.angle_beta   90.00
_cell.angle_gamma   90.00
#
_symmetry.space_group_name_H-M   'P 1'
#
loop_
_entity.id
_entity.type
_entity.pdbx_description
1 polymer ?
#
loop_
_entity_poly.entity_id
_entity_poly.type
_entity_poly.pdbx_seq_one_letter_code
_entity_poly.pdbx_strand_id
1 'polypeptide(L)'
;MHCPFISSELIMPNACLCLCVSPAVCICKLAEGEHPLLLRLLAGPSTDTLSFVLREQQTGEWDAFSIPELHNFLRILDKEEQDQVHVITTRYNIYREKLEAAIQAVSSPD
;
A
#
# COMPACT_ATOMS: atom_id res chain seq x y z
N MET A 1 2.98 -11.98 -23.83
CA MET A 1 3.17 -12.08 -22.37
C MET A 1 2.66 -10.80 -21.74
N HIS A 2 1.36 -10.76 -21.45
CA HIS A 2 0.70 -9.61 -20.84
C HIS A 2 0.69 -9.89 -19.33
N CYS A 3 1.49 -9.16 -18.55
CA CYS A 3 1.33 -9.16 -17.11
C CYS A 3 0.00 -8.47 -16.80
N PRO A 4 -0.93 -9.11 -16.07
CA PRO A 4 -2.13 -8.43 -15.64
C PRO A 4 -1.71 -7.49 -14.52
N PHE A 5 -1.50 -6.22 -14.86
CA PHE A 5 -1.67 -5.15 -13.89
C PHE A 5 -3.14 -5.25 -13.45
N ILE A 6 -3.38 -5.90 -12.31
CA ILE A 6 -4.67 -5.77 -11.65
C ILE A 6 -4.83 -4.28 -11.40
N SER A 7 -5.91 -3.72 -11.96
CA SER A 7 -6.31 -2.33 -11.84
C SER A 7 -6.11 -1.86 -10.40
N SER A 8 -5.46 -0.70 -10.25
CA SER A 8 -5.27 -0.02 -8.97
C SER A 8 -6.60 0.27 -8.26
N GLU A 9 -7.74 0.09 -8.93
CA GLU A 9 -9.09 0.34 -8.44
C GLU A 9 -9.58 -0.58 -7.32
N LEU A 10 -8.91 -1.70 -7.03
CA LEU A 10 -9.34 -2.61 -5.94
C LEU A 10 -8.46 -2.59 -4.70
N ILE A 11 -7.39 -1.80 -4.68
CA ILE A 11 -6.41 -1.89 -3.59
C ILE A 11 -6.84 -1.07 -2.39
N MET A 12 -7.43 0.11 -2.58
CA MET A 12 -8.17 0.88 -1.58
C MET A 12 -8.87 2.02 -2.34
N PRO A 13 -10.18 1.97 -2.66
CA PRO A 13 -10.82 3.00 -3.47
C PRO A 13 -10.72 4.40 -2.83
N ASN A 14 -10.53 4.45 -1.51
CA ASN A 14 -10.47 5.69 -0.73
C ASN A 14 -9.12 5.97 -0.05
N ALA A 15 -8.16 5.04 -0.08
CA ALA A 15 -6.84 5.25 0.54
C ALA A 15 -5.79 5.56 -0.52
N CYS A 16 -5.22 6.75 -0.43
CA CYS A 16 -4.15 7.19 -1.32
C CYS A 16 -2.81 7.12 -0.61
N LEU A 17 -1.81 6.57 -1.30
CA LEU A 17 -0.43 6.71 -0.87
C LEU A 17 0.01 8.15 -1.12
N CYS A 18 0.46 8.84 -0.07
CA CYS A 18 0.96 10.20 -0.15
C CYS A 18 2.48 10.22 0.02
N LEU A 19 3.13 11.07 -0.76
CA LEU A 19 4.55 11.39 -0.62
C LEU A 19 4.73 12.56 0.36
N CYS A 20 5.73 12.49 1.24
CA CYS A 20 6.18 13.63 2.06
C CYS A 20 7.70 13.85 1.85
N VAL A 21 8.10 15.10 1.57
CA VAL A 21 9.49 15.53 1.40
C VAL A 21 9.71 16.78 2.29
N SER A 22 10.79 16.83 3.09
CA SER A 22 11.08 17.94 4.03
C SER A 22 12.09 18.95 3.45
N PRO A 23 12.10 20.25 3.90
CA PRO A 23 11.34 20.88 4.99
C PRO A 23 10.25 21.86 4.50
N ALA A 24 9.47 21.47 3.49
CA ALA A 24 8.18 22.08 3.16
C ALA A 24 7.29 20.96 2.64
N VAL A 25 6.53 20.33 3.53
CA VAL A 25 5.80 19.09 3.27
C VAL A 25 4.75 19.31 2.17
N CYS A 26 5.04 18.96 0.89
CA CYS A 26 3.96 18.64 -0.05
C CYS A 26 3.41 17.29 0.36
N ILE A 27 2.11 17.23 0.63
CA ILE A 27 1.36 15.98 0.65
C ILE A 27 0.73 15.86 -0.72
N CYS A 28 1.35 15.07 -1.57
CA CYS A 28 0.96 14.89 -2.95
C CYS A 28 0.43 13.44 -3.10
N LYS A 29 -0.79 13.25 -3.63
CA LYS A 29 -1.33 11.90 -3.96
C LYS A 29 -0.41 11.27 -4.99
N LEU A 30 0.06 10.05 -4.73
CA LEU A 30 0.85 9.30 -5.68
C LEU A 30 -0.04 8.84 -6.84
N ALA A 31 0.41 9.05 -8.08
CA ALA A 31 -0.34 8.63 -9.26
C ALA A 31 -0.38 7.09 -9.39
N GLU A 32 -1.42 6.55 -10.02
CA GLU A 32 -1.66 5.10 -10.11
C GLU A 32 -0.56 4.33 -10.86
N GLY A 33 0.16 5.00 -11.76
CA GLY A 33 1.28 4.41 -12.51
C GLY A 33 2.63 4.45 -11.79
N GLU A 34 2.70 5.09 -10.62
CA GLU A 34 3.95 5.21 -9.88
C GLU A 34 4.33 3.90 -9.19
N HIS A 35 5.62 3.74 -8.92
CA HIS A 35 6.18 2.54 -8.31
C HIS A 35 6.81 2.90 -6.95
N PRO A 36 6.07 2.83 -5.83
CA PRO A 36 6.54 3.30 -4.52
C PRO A 36 7.86 2.69 -4.07
N LEU A 37 8.06 1.39 -4.37
CA LEU A 37 9.28 0.68 -4.07
C LEU A 37 10.47 1.23 -4.88
N LEU A 38 10.28 1.49 -6.17
CA LEU A 38 11.32 2.07 -7.04
C LEU A 38 11.70 3.46 -6.55
N LEU A 39 10.72 4.31 -6.24
CA LEU A 39 10.95 5.64 -5.68
C LEU A 39 11.72 5.58 -4.34
N ARG A 40 11.39 4.61 -3.48
CA ARG A 40 12.14 4.35 -2.24
C ARG A 40 13.58 3.97 -2.50
N LEU A 41 13.81 3.06 -3.46
CA LEU A 41 15.16 2.60 -3.80
C LEU A 41 16.01 3.74 -4.38
N LEU A 42 15.41 4.63 -5.18
CA LEU A 42 16.10 5.80 -5.76
C LEU A 42 16.40 6.89 -4.71
N ALA A 43 15.53 7.08 -3.72
CA ALA A 43 15.73 8.08 -2.66
C ALA A 43 16.83 7.73 -1.66
N GLY A 44 17.32 6.48 -1.67
CA GLY A 44 18.31 5.99 -0.74
C GLY A 44 17.74 5.65 0.65
N PRO A 45 18.59 5.24 1.59
CA PRO A 45 18.16 4.68 2.88
C PRO A 45 17.61 5.73 3.87
N SER A 46 17.86 7.02 3.65
CA SER A 46 17.39 8.10 4.52
C SER A 46 15.88 8.31 4.38
N THR A 47 15.14 8.17 5.49
CA THR A 47 13.70 8.44 5.55
C THR A 47 13.34 9.92 5.52
N ASP A 48 14.32 10.80 5.73
CA ASP A 48 14.13 12.25 5.76
C ASP A 48 13.95 12.85 4.36
N THR A 49 14.49 12.17 3.35
CA THR A 49 14.45 12.58 1.93
C THR A 49 13.11 12.22 1.28
N LEU A 50 12.49 11.13 1.71
CA LEU A 50 11.24 10.64 1.15
C LEU A 50 10.50 9.83 2.21
N SER A 51 9.24 10.08 2.47
CA SER A 51 8.38 9.18 3.25
C SER A 51 7.04 8.94 2.55
N PHE A 52 6.47 7.75 2.77
CA PHE A 52 5.16 7.39 2.25
C PHE A 52 4.18 7.25 3.41
N VAL A 53 3.03 7.88 3.29
CA VAL A 53 1.96 7.81 4.29
C VAL A 53 0.69 7.36 3.58
N LEU A 54 0.03 6.34 4.11
CA LEU A 54 -1.32 5.99 3.67
C LEU A 54 -2.29 7.00 4.29
N ARG A 55 -3.14 7.63 3.47
CA ARG A 55 -4.22 8.49 3.97
C ARG A 55 -5.54 8.11 3.33
N GLU A 56 -6.57 8.04 4.15
CA GLU A 56 -7.96 7.96 3.69
C GLU A 56 -8.42 9.35 3.22
N GLN A 57 -9.09 9.41 2.07
CA GLN A 57 -9.76 10.60 1.61
C GLN A 57 -10.97 10.89 2.52
N GLN A 58 -11.22 12.17 2.84
CA GLN A 58 -12.32 12.57 3.73
C GLN A 58 -13.61 11.89 3.30
N THR A 59 -14.10 11.03 4.18
CA THR A 59 -15.28 10.21 3.97
C THR A 59 -16.51 11.11 4.05
N GLY A 60 -17.39 11.01 3.06
CA GLY A 60 -18.56 11.87 2.91
C GLY A 60 -19.62 11.75 4.02
N GLU A 61 -20.77 12.37 3.79
CA GLU A 61 -21.89 12.57 4.73
C GLU A 61 -22.45 11.26 5.34
N TRP A 62 -21.81 10.78 6.40
CA TRP A 62 -22.29 9.63 7.19
C TRP A 62 -23.56 9.90 7.98
N ASP A 63 -23.92 11.19 8.14
CA ASP A 63 -25.11 11.63 8.87
C ASP A 63 -26.42 11.20 8.21
N ALA A 64 -26.39 10.77 6.95
CA ALA A 64 -27.55 10.26 6.22
C ALA A 64 -27.95 8.82 6.59
N PHE A 65 -27.12 8.08 7.34
CA PHE A 65 -27.34 6.68 7.67
C PHE A 65 -27.79 6.48 9.11
N SER A 66 -28.63 5.47 9.33
CA SER A 66 -29.04 5.05 10.67
C SER A 66 -27.91 4.30 11.41
N ILE A 67 -28.00 4.25 12.74
CA ILE A 67 -27.01 3.55 13.59
C ILE A 67 -26.82 2.06 13.19
N PRO A 68 -27.86 1.27 12.86
CA PRO A 68 -27.68 -0.10 12.37
C PRO A 68 -26.92 -0.18 11.04
N GLU A 69 -27.12 0.77 10.13
CA GLU A 69 -26.42 0.82 8.85
C GLU A 69 -24.94 1.16 9.05
N LEU A 70 -24.63 2.13 9.91
CA LEU A 70 -23.25 2.44 10.32
C LEU A 70 -22.54 1.23 10.94
N HIS A 71 -23.21 0.46 11.82
CA HIS A 71 -22.64 -0.78 12.34
C HIS A 71 -22.40 -1.83 11.26
N ASN A 72 -23.26 -1.91 10.24
CA ASN A 72 -23.06 -2.81 9.11
C ASN A 72 -21.83 -2.39 8.30
N PHE A 73 -21.67 -1.09 8.03
CA PHE A 73 -20.48 -0.56 7.36
C PHE A 73 -19.21 -0.87 8.13
N LEU A 74 -19.17 -0.64 9.45
CA LEU A 74 -18.00 -0.99 10.27
C LEU A 74 -17.64 -2.48 10.15
N ARG A 75 -18.63 -3.37 10.24
CA ARG A 75 -18.40 -4.82 10.09
C ARG A 75 -17.88 -5.20 8.70
N ILE A 76 -18.33 -4.50 7.65
CA ILE A 76 -17.84 -4.70 6.29
C ILE A 76 -16.39 -4.21 6.19
N LEU A 77 -16.10 -3.01 6.68
CA LEU A 77 -14.76 -2.41 6.68
C LEU A 77 -13.75 -3.29 7.46
N ASP A 78 -14.11 -3.78 8.64
CA ASP A 78 -13.26 -4.67 9.44
C ASP A 78 -12.91 -5.95 8.67
N LYS A 79 -13.89 -6.51 7.95
CA LYS A 79 -13.67 -7.71 7.14
C LYS A 79 -12.77 -7.41 5.95
N GLU A 80 -13.04 -6.31 5.24
CA GLU A 80 -12.24 -5.87 4.09
C GLU A 80 -10.79 -5.60 4.50
N GLU A 81 -10.57 -4.95 5.64
CA GLU A 81 -9.23 -4.70 6.18
C GLU A 81 -8.49 -6.02 6.46
N GLN A 82 -9.13 -6.97 7.15
CA GLN A 82 -8.53 -8.28 7.44
C GLN A 82 -8.18 -9.05 6.17
N ASP A 83 -9.08 -9.08 5.19
CA ASP A 83 -8.86 -9.73 3.90
C ASP A 83 -7.67 -9.07 3.17
N GLN A 84 -7.57 -7.74 3.21
CA GLN A 84 -6.48 -6.99 2.58
C GLN A 84 -5.13 -7.22 3.25
N VAL A 85 -5.07 -7.17 4.59
CA VAL A 85 -3.86 -7.49 5.35
C VAL A 85 -3.37 -8.91 5.02
N HIS A 86 -4.29 -9.87 4.92
CA HIS A 86 -3.97 -11.24 4.56
C HIS A 86 -3.35 -11.35 3.15
N VAL A 87 -3.96 -10.68 2.16
CA VAL A 87 -3.45 -10.65 0.78
C VAL A 87 -2.05 -10.04 0.71
N ILE A 88 -1.86 -8.87 1.34
CA ILE A 88 -0.57 -8.18 1.35
C ILE A 88 0.49 -9.05 2.02
N THR A 89 0.20 -9.57 3.21
CA THR A 89 1.12 -10.41 3.99
C THR A 89 1.54 -11.64 3.18
N THR A 90 0.59 -12.33 2.57
CA THR A 90 0.86 -13.51 1.73
C THR A 90 1.77 -13.17 0.56
N ARG A 91 1.49 -12.07 -0.16
CA ARG A 91 2.33 -11.62 -1.28
C ARG A 91 3.76 -11.30 -0.85
N TYR A 92 3.93 -10.56 0.24
CA TYR A 92 5.27 -10.20 0.74
C TYR A 92 6.04 -11.39 1.30
N ASN A 93 5.35 -12.39 1.88
CA ASN A 93 5.99 -13.65 2.28
C ASN A 93 6.55 -14.39 1.06
N ILE A 94 5.77 -14.51 -0.02
CA ILE A 94 6.25 -15.15 -1.27
C ILE A 94 7.46 -14.40 -1.86
N TYR A 95 7.44 -13.06 -1.86
CA TYR A 95 8.60 -12.30 -2.33
C TYR A 95 9.82 -12.47 -1.44
N ARG A 96 9.63 -12.54 -0.12
CA ARG A 96 10.70 -12.78 0.84
C ARG A 96 11.37 -14.13 0.60
N GLU A 97 10.59 -15.19 0.45
CA GLU A 97 11.10 -16.54 0.15
C GLU A 97 11.93 -16.56 -1.14
N LYS A 98 11.45 -15.90 -2.21
CA LYS A 98 12.19 -15.79 -3.47
C LYS A 98 13.51 -15.04 -3.32
N LEU A 99 13.51 -13.98 -2.53
CA LEU A 99 14.70 -13.16 -2.28
C LEU A 99 15.72 -13.94 -1.44
N GLU A 100 15.28 -14.66 -0.40
CA GLU A 100 16.12 -15.53 0.41
C GLU A 100 16.74 -16.66 -0.41
N ALA A 101 15.96 -17.31 -1.28
CA ALA A 101 16.46 -18.34 -2.19
C ALA A 101 17.53 -17.79 -3.16
N ALA A 102 17.31 -16.59 -3.71
CA ALA A 102 18.29 -15.93 -4.58
C ALA A 102 19.59 -15.56 -3.84
N ILE A 103 19.49 -15.08 -2.60
CA ILE A 103 20.66 -14.79 -1.76
C ILE A 103 21.43 -16.07 -1.46
N GLN A 104 20.75 -17.15 -1.07
CA GLN A 104 21.40 -18.44 -0.80
C GLN A 104 22.14 -18.97 -2.02
N ALA A 105 21.53 -18.89 -3.20
CA ALA A 105 22.14 -19.30 -4.46
C ALA A 105 23.40 -18.49 -4.80
N VAL A 106 23.48 -17.21 -4.42
CA VAL A 106 24.66 -16.36 -4.60
C VAL A 106 25.74 -16.63 -3.54
N SER A 107 25.35 -17.06 -2.34
CA SER A 107 26.26 -17.29 -1.22
C SER A 107 26.94 -18.66 -1.20
N SER A 108 26.43 -19.64 -1.94
CA SER A 108 27.09 -20.94 -2.13
C SER A 108 28.21 -20.78 -3.15
N PRO A 109 29.50 -20.94 -2.77
CA PRO A 109 30.58 -21.00 -3.73
C PRO A 109 30.56 -22.36 -4.44
N ASP A 110 30.90 -22.36 -5.74
CA ASP A 110 31.23 -23.58 -6.49
C ASP A 110 32.37 -24.38 -5.81
#